data_AF-A0A9D6FH78-F1
#
_entry.id   AF-A0A9D6FH78-F1
#
_cell.length_a   1.000
_cell.length_b   1.000
_cell.length_c   1.000
_cell.angle_alpha   90.00
_cell.angle_beta   90.00
_cell.angle_gamma   90.00
#
_symmetry.space_group_name_H-M   'P 1'
#
loop_
_entity.id
_entity.type
_entity.pdbx_description
1 polymer ?
#
loop_
_entity_poly.entity_id
_entity_poly.type
_entity_poly.pdbx_seq_one_letter_code
_entity_poly.pdbx_strand_id
1 'polypeptide(L)'
;MRQTIFTMTMILTATALWGQEASVRAGEDGNGARLRALFRPIEAAANRYVVDENRRSSPELDVIARKLRRKYAENLDSILQTVVPSIGRPLSEEASSRLTYVLVRDYLHNLVQERTAEIVPRGSPNRSVVRPVLVATGVESGAPVALYYAPAAATNPYPIHWWVQVSPDVKGGIGIDDAWWPYSVNGRNDFYRLDIEYTQSYTKYTVYFRDEDHPDPLTDASYDAWRLAYYGRIYDKESFTVQNGMITFGDIWSNGKTYAYPLGVHGSQTRPFAPGTAIYISNVWNHAMDTLDTNRSMAETWWWIN
;
A
#
# COMPACT_ATOMS: atom_id res chain seq x y z
N MET A 1 -42.42 23.74 12.66
CA MET A 1 -41.67 23.19 11.50
C MET A 1 -40.90 21.97 11.99
N ARG A 2 -41.29 20.76 11.54
CA ARG A 2 -40.58 19.51 11.86
C ARG A 2 -39.42 19.37 10.85
N GLN A 3 -38.19 19.24 11.30
CA GLN A 3 -37.10 18.68 10.50
C GLN A 3 -36.79 17.28 11.03
N THR A 4 -37.05 16.31 10.16
CA THR A 4 -36.73 14.90 10.32
C THR A 4 -35.22 14.74 10.15
N ILE A 5 -34.50 14.42 11.24
CA ILE A 5 -33.11 13.97 11.15
C ILE A 5 -33.16 12.47 10.80
N PHE A 6 -32.79 12.14 9.56
CA PHE A 6 -32.66 10.75 9.12
C PHE A 6 -31.44 10.12 9.79
N THR A 7 -31.69 9.06 10.55
CA THR A 7 -30.68 8.21 11.17
C THR A 7 -30.05 7.34 10.09
N MET A 8 -28.80 7.62 9.71
CA MET A 8 -28.04 6.87 8.70
C MET A 8 -26.75 6.32 9.32
N THR A 9 -26.88 5.47 10.35
CA THR A 9 -25.73 4.99 11.14
C THR A 9 -25.73 3.48 11.38
N MET A 10 -26.59 2.69 10.71
CA MET A 10 -26.67 1.24 10.94
C MET A 10 -26.46 0.33 9.71
N ILE A 11 -26.09 0.87 8.54
CA ILE A 11 -25.90 0.06 7.32
C ILE A 11 -24.42 -0.14 6.94
N LEU A 12 -23.50 0.72 7.41
CA LEU A 12 -22.09 0.74 6.96
C LEU A 12 -21.11 -0.13 7.76
N THR A 13 -21.37 -0.36 9.04
CA THR A 13 -20.54 -1.28 9.87
C THR A 13 -20.74 -2.74 9.49
N ALA A 14 -21.92 -3.11 9.02
CA ALA A 14 -22.20 -4.44 8.51
C ALA A 14 -21.45 -4.73 7.19
N THR A 15 -21.24 -3.74 6.33
CA THR A 15 -20.54 -3.91 5.04
C THR A 15 -19.04 -4.14 5.19
N ALA A 16 -18.38 -3.50 6.18
CA ALA A 16 -16.93 -3.67 6.40
C ALA A 16 -16.57 -5.06 6.98
N LEU A 17 -17.35 -5.56 7.95
CA LEU A 17 -17.20 -6.92 8.47
C LEU A 17 -17.55 -7.99 7.42
N TRP A 18 -18.54 -7.73 6.56
CA TRP A 18 -18.85 -8.61 5.44
C TRP A 18 -17.74 -8.69 4.39
N GLY A 19 -17.09 -7.56 4.07
CA GLY A 19 -16.00 -7.53 3.07
C GLY A 19 -14.85 -8.46 3.41
N GLN A 20 -14.44 -8.49 4.69
CA GLN A 20 -13.31 -9.30 5.16
C GLN A 20 -13.66 -10.80 5.29
N GLU A 21 -14.87 -11.15 5.76
CA GLU A 21 -15.31 -12.56 5.74
C GLU A 21 -15.53 -13.08 4.31
N ALA A 22 -15.97 -12.21 3.40
CA ALA A 22 -16.15 -12.54 2.00
C ALA A 22 -14.81 -12.73 1.25
N SER A 23 -13.80 -11.90 1.52
CA SER A 23 -12.48 -12.03 0.90
C SER A 23 -11.74 -13.29 1.35
N VAL A 24 -11.85 -13.66 2.64
CA VAL A 24 -11.31 -14.94 3.15
C VAL A 24 -11.99 -16.13 2.45
N ARG A 25 -13.32 -16.11 2.29
CA ARG A 25 -14.04 -17.18 1.58
C ARG A 25 -13.71 -17.24 0.08
N ALA A 26 -13.49 -16.09 -0.56
CA ALA A 26 -13.08 -15.98 -1.96
C ALA A 26 -11.64 -16.46 -2.23
N GLY A 27 -10.77 -16.38 -1.22
CA GLY A 27 -9.40 -16.91 -1.30
C GLY A 27 -9.34 -18.43 -1.07
N GLU A 28 -10.26 -18.99 -0.30
CA GLU A 28 -10.30 -20.40 0.10
C GLU A 28 -11.07 -21.32 -0.86
N ASP A 29 -11.92 -20.78 -1.73
CA ASP A 29 -12.83 -21.52 -2.60
C ASP A 29 -12.19 -22.20 -3.83
N GLY A 30 -10.86 -22.32 -3.87
CA GLY A 30 -10.13 -23.06 -4.91
C GLY A 30 -10.03 -22.35 -6.28
N ASN A 31 -10.56 -21.12 -6.40
CA ASN A 31 -10.49 -20.33 -7.63
C ASN A 31 -9.09 -19.78 -7.95
N GLY A 32 -8.14 -19.83 -7.01
CA GLY A 32 -6.78 -19.30 -7.20
C GLY A 32 -6.05 -19.89 -8.41
N ALA A 33 -6.26 -21.18 -8.73
CA ALA A 33 -5.66 -21.78 -9.94
C ALA A 33 -6.22 -21.18 -11.24
N ARG A 34 -7.53 -20.92 -11.28
CA ARG A 34 -8.20 -20.28 -12.41
C ARG A 34 -7.76 -18.83 -12.55
N LEU A 35 -7.70 -18.08 -11.45
CA LEU A 35 -7.27 -16.69 -11.42
C LEU A 35 -5.82 -16.54 -11.91
N ARG A 36 -4.90 -17.38 -11.41
CA ARG A 36 -3.53 -17.45 -11.92
C ARG A 36 -3.47 -17.81 -13.42
N ALA A 37 -4.32 -18.73 -13.88
CA ALA A 37 -4.37 -19.08 -15.31
C ALA A 37 -4.83 -17.91 -16.18
N LEU A 38 -5.83 -17.13 -15.71
CA LEU A 38 -6.33 -15.94 -16.41
C LEU A 38 -5.28 -14.83 -16.46
N PHE A 39 -4.46 -14.67 -15.41
CA PHE A 39 -3.46 -13.61 -15.32
C PHE A 39 -2.12 -13.94 -15.98
N ARG A 40 -1.78 -15.22 -16.13
CA ARG A 40 -0.52 -15.70 -16.74
C ARG A 40 -0.14 -15.03 -18.08
N PRO A 41 -1.05 -14.75 -19.03
CA PRO A 41 -0.69 -14.04 -20.28
C PRO A 41 -0.24 -12.59 -20.04
N ILE A 42 -0.74 -11.96 -18.99
CA ILE A 42 -0.37 -10.61 -18.55
C ILE A 42 1.02 -10.66 -17.93
N GLU A 43 1.28 -11.63 -17.03
CA GLU A 43 2.59 -11.88 -16.45
C GLU A 43 3.67 -12.07 -17.51
N ALA A 44 3.42 -12.96 -18.48
CA ALA A 44 4.37 -13.28 -19.53
C ALA A 44 4.70 -12.05 -20.39
N ALA A 45 3.74 -11.15 -20.59
CA ALA A 45 3.97 -9.90 -21.31
C ALA A 45 4.69 -8.85 -20.46
N ALA A 46 4.27 -8.68 -19.20
CA ALA A 46 4.91 -7.79 -18.23
C ALA A 46 6.39 -8.13 -18.05
N ASN A 47 6.71 -9.42 -17.90
CA ASN A 47 8.09 -9.90 -17.80
C ASN A 47 8.92 -9.49 -19.02
N ARG A 48 8.40 -9.56 -20.25
CA ARG A 48 9.14 -9.10 -21.44
C ARG A 48 9.44 -7.59 -21.38
N TYR A 49 8.45 -6.77 -21.03
CA TYR A 49 8.63 -5.32 -20.96
C TYR A 49 9.63 -4.86 -19.87
N VAL A 50 9.74 -5.62 -18.78
CA VAL A 50 10.59 -5.30 -17.63
C VAL A 50 11.96 -6.00 -17.69
N VAL A 51 12.11 -7.16 -18.36
CA VAL A 51 13.41 -7.83 -18.57
C VAL A 51 14.32 -7.02 -19.48
N ASP A 52 13.76 -6.42 -20.53
CA ASP A 52 14.58 -5.75 -21.54
C ASP A 52 15.23 -4.46 -21.01
N GLU A 53 14.71 -3.88 -19.91
CA GLU A 53 15.18 -2.63 -19.34
C GLU A 53 15.14 -2.69 -17.80
N ASN A 54 16.24 -3.14 -17.19
CA ASN A 54 16.41 -3.09 -15.74
C ASN A 54 16.29 -1.63 -15.28
N ARG A 55 15.23 -1.34 -14.50
CA ARG A 55 14.86 -0.02 -13.91
C ARG A 55 14.01 0.89 -14.80
N ARG A 56 12.77 0.45 -15.07
CA ARG A 56 11.69 1.32 -15.57
C ARG A 56 11.28 2.34 -14.50
N SER A 57 11.06 3.58 -14.93
CA SER A 57 10.46 4.62 -14.11
C SER A 57 8.96 4.42 -13.92
N SER A 58 8.38 5.02 -12.87
CA SER A 58 6.93 5.00 -12.60
C SER A 58 6.08 5.38 -13.84
N PRO A 59 6.36 6.48 -14.58
CA PRO A 59 5.60 6.83 -15.78
C PRO A 59 5.65 5.77 -16.88
N GLU A 60 6.78 5.07 -17.03
CA GLU A 60 6.90 3.97 -18.00
C GLU A 60 6.06 2.77 -17.57
N LEU A 61 6.07 2.44 -16.28
CA LEU A 61 5.21 1.39 -15.73
C LEU A 61 3.73 1.72 -15.94
N ASP A 62 3.31 2.97 -15.81
CA ASP A 62 1.92 3.39 -16.10
C ASP A 62 1.56 3.23 -17.59
N VAL A 63 2.51 3.50 -18.50
CA VAL A 63 2.31 3.29 -19.94
C VAL A 63 2.17 1.79 -20.24
N ILE A 64 3.04 0.96 -19.65
CA ILE A 64 3.00 -0.49 -19.81
C ILE A 64 1.69 -1.06 -19.22
N ALA A 65 1.29 -0.63 -18.02
CA ALA A 65 0.06 -1.05 -17.34
C ALA A 65 -1.16 -0.76 -18.22
N ARG A 66 -1.29 0.47 -18.75
CA ARG A 66 -2.39 0.83 -19.67
C ARG A 66 -2.38 0.00 -20.96
N LYS A 67 -1.20 -0.33 -21.49
CA LYS A 67 -1.07 -1.18 -22.68
C LYS A 67 -1.50 -2.61 -22.40
N LEU A 68 -1.03 -3.20 -21.30
CA LEU A 68 -1.39 -4.56 -20.88
C LEU A 68 -2.88 -4.66 -20.55
N ARG A 69 -3.43 -3.70 -19.80
CA ARG A 69 -4.86 -3.64 -19.48
C ARG A 69 -5.73 -3.66 -20.73
N ARG A 70 -5.40 -2.83 -21.74
CA ARG A 70 -6.14 -2.81 -23.02
C ARG A 70 -6.00 -4.12 -23.80
N LYS A 71 -4.80 -4.71 -23.82
CA LYS A 71 -4.53 -5.93 -24.58
C LYS A 71 -5.22 -7.16 -23.97
N TYR A 72 -5.34 -7.21 -22.65
CA TYR A 72 -5.85 -8.36 -21.90
C TYR A 72 -7.15 -8.03 -21.15
N ALA A 73 -7.98 -7.15 -21.73
CA ALA A 73 -9.23 -6.70 -21.11
C ALA A 73 -10.16 -7.89 -20.77
N GLU A 74 -10.34 -8.83 -21.70
CA GLU A 74 -11.19 -10.02 -21.48
C GLU A 74 -10.70 -10.91 -20.32
N ASN A 75 -9.38 -11.07 -20.17
CA ASN A 75 -8.79 -11.80 -19.05
C ASN A 75 -9.07 -11.08 -17.72
N LEU A 76 -8.91 -9.76 -17.70
CA LEU A 76 -9.13 -8.93 -16.51
C LEU A 76 -10.61 -8.87 -16.13
N ASP A 77 -11.51 -8.79 -17.11
CA ASP A 77 -12.96 -8.85 -16.87
C ASP A 77 -13.35 -10.23 -16.30
N SER A 78 -12.76 -11.32 -16.80
CA SER A 78 -12.97 -12.67 -16.27
C SER A 78 -12.45 -12.83 -14.84
N ILE A 79 -11.36 -12.15 -14.50
CA ILE A 79 -10.85 -12.09 -13.12
C ILE A 79 -11.86 -11.36 -12.24
N LEU A 80 -12.34 -10.18 -12.65
CA LEU A 80 -13.36 -9.46 -11.89
C LEU A 80 -14.64 -10.29 -11.71
N GLN A 81 -15.10 -10.98 -12.75
CA GLN A 81 -16.27 -11.88 -12.66
C GLN A 81 -16.06 -13.05 -11.70
N THR A 82 -14.81 -13.38 -11.36
CA THR A 82 -14.51 -14.43 -10.38
C THR A 82 -14.43 -13.86 -8.97
N VAL A 83 -13.81 -12.68 -8.81
CA VAL A 83 -13.51 -12.08 -7.50
C VAL A 83 -14.65 -11.21 -6.95
N VAL A 84 -15.45 -10.58 -7.82
CA VAL A 84 -16.53 -9.67 -7.42
C VAL A 84 -17.77 -10.44 -6.91
N PRO A 85 -18.25 -11.53 -7.53
CA PRO A 85 -19.42 -12.23 -6.99
C PRO A 85 -19.22 -12.80 -5.58
N SER A 86 -17.99 -13.14 -5.19
CA SER A 86 -17.68 -13.60 -3.84
C SER A 86 -17.87 -12.52 -2.76
N ILE A 87 -17.90 -11.23 -3.12
CA ILE A 87 -18.17 -10.12 -2.19
C ILE A 87 -19.65 -9.71 -2.14
N GLY A 88 -20.51 -10.34 -2.97
CA GLY A 88 -21.97 -10.21 -2.90
C GLY A 88 -22.57 -8.95 -3.56
N ARG A 89 -21.78 -8.09 -4.22
CA ARG A 89 -22.26 -6.93 -5.00
C ARG A 89 -21.37 -6.63 -6.21
N PRO A 90 -21.94 -6.18 -7.35
CA PRO A 90 -21.15 -5.76 -8.51
C PRO A 90 -20.42 -4.43 -8.24
N LEU A 91 -19.24 -4.28 -8.83
CA LEU A 91 -18.53 -3.00 -8.91
C LEU A 91 -19.15 -2.10 -9.99
N SER A 92 -19.03 -0.78 -9.84
CA SER A 92 -19.33 0.16 -10.93
C SER A 92 -18.34 -0.02 -12.09
N GLU A 93 -18.68 0.49 -13.29
CA GLU A 93 -17.75 0.48 -14.42
C GLU A 93 -16.44 1.21 -14.11
N GLU A 94 -16.55 2.33 -13.38
CA GLU A 94 -15.39 3.11 -12.95
C GLU A 94 -14.52 2.34 -11.95
N ALA A 95 -15.13 1.72 -10.93
CA ALA A 95 -14.41 0.89 -9.96
C ALA A 95 -13.75 -0.32 -10.63
N SER A 96 -14.45 -0.96 -11.57
CA SER A 96 -13.91 -2.08 -12.37
C SER A 96 -12.70 -1.65 -13.22
N SER A 97 -12.81 -0.51 -13.89
CA SER A 97 -11.72 0.06 -14.69
C SER A 97 -10.50 0.42 -13.84
N ARG A 98 -10.71 0.96 -12.64
CA ARG A 98 -9.63 1.28 -11.69
C ARG A 98 -8.99 0.03 -11.11
N LEU A 99 -9.78 -0.92 -10.64
CA LEU A 99 -9.27 -2.17 -10.06
C LEU A 99 -8.42 -2.93 -11.09
N THR A 100 -8.89 -3.11 -12.33
CA THR A 100 -8.11 -3.79 -13.38
C THR A 100 -6.81 -3.08 -13.72
N TYR A 101 -6.77 -1.75 -13.63
CA TYR A 101 -5.52 -0.99 -13.75
C TYR A 101 -4.57 -1.32 -12.59
N VAL A 102 -5.08 -1.29 -11.37
CA VAL A 102 -4.29 -1.57 -10.16
C VAL A 102 -3.75 -2.98 -10.15
N LEU A 103 -4.53 -4.01 -10.52
CA LEU A 103 -4.04 -5.40 -10.58
C LEU A 103 -2.79 -5.53 -11.46
N VAL A 104 -2.79 -4.85 -12.61
CA VAL A 104 -1.64 -4.86 -13.54
C VAL A 104 -0.50 -4.01 -12.98
N ARG A 105 -0.82 -2.87 -12.36
CA ARG A 105 0.18 -1.92 -11.86
C ARG A 105 0.94 -2.46 -10.64
N ASP A 106 0.23 -3.06 -9.70
CA ASP A 106 0.77 -3.80 -8.55
C ASP A 106 1.68 -4.93 -9.00
N TYR A 107 1.25 -5.74 -9.99
CA TYR A 107 2.12 -6.81 -10.51
C TYR A 107 3.42 -6.28 -11.11
N LEU A 108 3.36 -5.22 -11.92
CA LEU A 108 4.55 -4.58 -12.50
C LEU A 108 5.46 -4.01 -11.41
N HIS A 109 4.87 -3.37 -10.40
CA HIS A 109 5.58 -2.80 -9.26
C HIS A 109 6.31 -3.89 -8.46
N ASN A 110 5.60 -4.95 -8.06
CA ASN A 110 6.17 -6.12 -7.40
C ASN A 110 7.29 -6.75 -8.24
N LEU A 111 7.11 -6.88 -9.55
CA LEU A 111 8.12 -7.44 -10.44
C LEU A 111 9.42 -6.62 -10.44
N VAL A 112 9.33 -5.30 -10.43
CA VAL A 112 10.50 -4.40 -10.35
C VAL A 112 11.15 -4.46 -8.97
N GLN A 113 10.34 -4.48 -7.90
CA GLN A 113 10.82 -4.61 -6.53
C GLN A 113 11.56 -5.93 -6.28
N GLU A 114 11.00 -7.06 -6.72
CA GLU A 114 11.59 -8.40 -6.55
C GLU A 114 12.90 -8.56 -7.31
N ARG A 115 13.03 -7.90 -8.46
CA ARG A 115 14.27 -7.89 -9.26
C ARG A 115 15.32 -6.94 -8.71
N THR A 116 14.94 -6.05 -7.81
CA THR A 116 15.91 -5.23 -7.09
C THR A 116 16.60 -6.09 -6.05
N ALA A 117 17.78 -6.61 -6.40
CA ALA A 117 18.56 -7.51 -5.57
C ALA A 117 18.74 -6.97 -4.13
N GLU A 118 18.72 -7.89 -3.15
CA GLU A 118 19.27 -7.61 -1.82
C GLU A 118 20.70 -7.07 -2.03
N ILE A 119 20.99 -5.93 -1.42
CA ILE A 119 22.32 -5.31 -1.56
C ILE A 119 23.27 -5.81 -0.47
N VAL A 120 22.73 -6.37 0.61
CA VAL A 120 23.49 -6.95 1.71
C VAL A 120 23.06 -8.40 1.95
N PRO A 121 24.00 -9.36 2.02
CA PRO A 121 23.67 -10.76 2.31
C PRO A 121 22.87 -10.96 3.59
N ARG A 122 22.01 -11.99 3.60
CA ARG A 122 21.30 -12.46 4.80
C ARG A 122 22.28 -12.79 5.92
N GLY A 123 21.98 -12.34 7.14
CA GLY A 123 22.82 -12.56 8.33
C GLY A 123 23.99 -11.59 8.48
N SER A 124 24.19 -10.65 7.56
CA SER A 124 25.16 -9.57 7.71
C SER A 124 24.82 -8.65 8.89
N PRO A 125 25.82 -8.12 9.62
CA PRO A 125 25.58 -7.09 10.64
C PRO A 125 25.02 -5.78 10.05
N ASN A 126 25.19 -5.53 8.75
CA ASN A 126 24.64 -4.36 8.07
C ASN A 126 23.21 -4.58 7.55
N ARG A 127 22.51 -5.55 8.14
CA ARG A 127 21.10 -5.80 7.91
C ARG A 127 20.39 -5.85 9.26
N SER A 128 19.31 -5.09 9.41
CA SER A 128 18.46 -5.08 10.59
C SER A 128 17.03 -5.41 10.19
N VAL A 129 16.38 -6.27 10.97
CA VAL A 129 14.95 -6.53 10.86
C VAL A 129 14.30 -6.00 12.12
N VAL A 130 13.43 -5.03 11.93
CA VAL A 130 12.85 -4.21 12.99
C VAL A 130 11.36 -4.51 13.05
N ARG A 131 10.86 -4.79 14.26
CA ARG A 131 9.44 -5.04 14.52
C ARG A 131 8.97 -4.10 15.63
N PRO A 132 8.16 -3.09 15.30
CA PRO A 132 7.73 -2.11 16.29
C PRO A 132 6.92 -2.74 17.43
N VAL A 133 7.20 -2.30 18.65
CA VAL A 133 6.46 -2.68 19.86
C VAL A 133 5.83 -1.44 20.45
N LEU A 134 4.53 -1.49 20.78
CA LEU A 134 3.84 -0.38 21.41
C LEU A 134 4.46 -0.11 22.79
N VAL A 135 4.95 1.12 23.01
CA VAL A 135 5.58 1.51 24.28
C VAL A 135 4.79 2.57 25.04
N ALA A 136 4.02 3.40 24.34
CA ALA A 136 3.17 4.40 24.96
C ALA A 136 1.97 4.77 24.07
N THR A 137 0.94 5.32 24.70
CA THR A 137 -0.20 5.97 24.03
C THR A 137 -0.43 7.32 24.67
N GLY A 138 -0.79 8.33 23.88
CA GLY A 138 -0.98 9.70 24.34
C GLY A 138 -1.90 10.50 23.42
N VAL A 139 -1.86 11.83 23.58
CA VAL A 139 -2.60 12.79 22.76
C VAL A 139 -1.65 13.91 22.34
N GLU A 140 -1.53 14.17 21.04
CA GLU A 140 -0.75 15.29 20.49
C GLU A 140 -1.68 16.17 19.65
N SER A 141 -1.69 17.48 19.93
CA SER A 141 -2.58 18.44 19.24
C SER A 141 -4.07 18.03 19.20
N GLY A 142 -4.53 17.26 20.18
CA GLY A 142 -5.90 16.76 20.26
C GLY A 142 -6.16 15.42 19.56
N ALA A 143 -5.16 14.85 18.86
CA ALA A 143 -5.26 13.54 18.21
C ALA A 143 -4.61 12.42 19.05
N PRO A 144 -5.21 11.23 19.12
CA PRO A 144 -4.62 10.10 19.84
C PRO A 144 -3.40 9.55 19.11
N VAL A 145 -2.23 9.60 19.75
CA VAL A 145 -0.97 9.07 19.23
C VAL A 145 -0.60 7.78 19.95
N ALA A 146 -0.14 6.78 19.20
CA ALA A 146 0.53 5.61 19.76
C ALA A 146 1.99 5.68 19.35
N LEU A 147 2.90 5.49 20.32
CA LEU A 147 4.34 5.47 20.13
C LEU A 147 4.83 4.03 20.14
N TYR A 148 5.47 3.61 19.06
CA TYR A 148 6.14 2.33 18.97
C TYR A 148 7.65 2.50 19.07
N TYR A 149 8.33 1.55 19.70
CA TYR A 149 9.79 1.47 19.75
C TYR A 149 10.29 0.25 19.01
N ALA A 150 11.40 0.41 18.30
CA ALA A 150 12.14 -0.72 17.80
C ALA A 150 13.64 -0.40 17.66
N PRO A 151 14.54 -1.24 18.19
CA PRO A 151 15.97 -1.04 18.01
C PRO A 151 16.41 -1.44 16.59
N ALA A 152 17.10 -0.55 15.91
CA ALA A 152 17.88 -0.80 14.71
C ALA A 152 19.39 -0.75 15.02
N ALA A 153 20.22 -1.14 14.05
CA ALA A 153 21.66 -1.07 14.22
C ALA A 153 22.16 0.38 14.19
N ALA A 154 22.85 0.80 15.25
CA ALA A 154 23.40 2.14 15.43
C ALA A 154 24.44 2.56 14.36
N THR A 155 24.87 1.64 13.50
CA THR A 155 25.86 1.89 12.43
C THR A 155 25.24 2.22 11.07
N ASN A 156 23.92 2.32 10.98
CA ASN A 156 23.24 2.81 9.78
C ASN A 156 23.64 4.28 9.52
N PRO A 157 24.23 4.62 8.36
CA PRO A 157 24.69 5.99 8.08
C PRO A 157 23.55 7.00 7.85
N TYR A 158 22.33 6.52 7.59
CA TYR A 158 21.18 7.36 7.28
C TYR A 158 19.95 6.98 8.10
N PRO A 159 20.00 7.04 9.44
CA PRO A 159 18.90 6.57 10.28
C PRO A 159 17.63 7.41 10.07
N ILE A 160 16.51 6.72 9.87
CA ILE A 160 15.16 7.31 9.86
C ILE A 160 14.48 6.88 11.15
N HIS A 161 14.34 7.85 12.05
CA HIS A 161 13.80 7.60 13.37
C HIS A 161 12.29 7.66 13.42
N TRP A 162 11.67 8.56 12.63
CA TRP A 162 10.24 8.81 12.69
C TRP A 162 9.55 8.26 11.45
N TRP A 163 8.60 7.37 11.69
CA TRP A 163 7.65 6.88 10.69
C TRP A 163 6.28 7.27 11.20
N VAL A 164 5.46 7.86 10.34
CA VAL A 164 4.18 8.44 10.72
C VAL A 164 3.15 7.94 9.72
N GLN A 165 2.06 7.36 10.18
CA GLN A 165 1.04 6.74 9.34
C GLN A 165 -0.31 7.30 9.79
N VAL A 166 -1.13 7.61 8.83
CA VAL A 166 -2.53 7.97 9.03
C VAL A 166 -3.26 6.90 9.86
N SER A 167 -3.92 7.33 10.93
CA SER A 167 -4.64 6.45 11.86
C SER A 167 -5.76 5.62 11.24
N PRO A 168 -6.48 6.08 10.19
CA PRO A 168 -7.46 5.24 9.53
C PRO A 168 -6.90 3.92 8.96
N ASP A 169 -5.65 3.90 8.46
CA ASP A 169 -4.98 2.64 8.06
C ASP A 169 -4.90 1.65 9.23
N VAL A 170 -4.56 2.15 10.42
CA VAL A 170 -4.34 1.31 11.59
C VAL A 170 -5.66 0.87 12.21
N LYS A 171 -6.58 1.82 12.42
CA LYS A 171 -7.76 1.65 13.28
C LYS A 171 -9.06 1.45 12.50
N GLY A 172 -9.04 1.70 11.19
CA GLY A 172 -10.23 1.79 10.37
C GLY A 172 -10.98 3.10 10.62
N GLY A 173 -11.97 3.37 9.79
CA GLY A 173 -12.81 4.55 9.97
C GLY A 173 -13.51 5.01 8.70
N ILE A 174 -14.42 5.96 8.89
CA ILE A 174 -15.14 6.63 7.81
C ILE A 174 -14.91 8.13 8.00
N GLY A 175 -14.54 8.82 6.93
CA GLY A 175 -14.26 10.24 7.01
C GLY A 175 -13.99 10.87 5.65
N ILE A 176 -13.39 12.04 5.70
CA ILE A 176 -12.97 12.83 4.55
C ILE A 176 -11.52 13.25 4.79
N ASP A 177 -10.67 13.17 3.77
CA ASP A 177 -9.26 13.60 3.84
C ASP A 177 -9.08 15.11 3.58
N ASP A 178 -7.83 15.58 3.64
CA ASP A 178 -7.46 16.98 3.44
C ASP A 178 -7.82 17.54 2.04
N ALA A 179 -8.08 16.69 1.06
CA ALA A 179 -8.52 17.09 -0.29
C ALA A 179 -10.00 16.80 -0.57
N TRP A 180 -10.79 16.58 0.49
CA TRP A 180 -12.22 16.33 0.43
C TRP A 180 -12.62 14.99 -0.18
N TRP A 181 -11.72 14.02 -0.23
CA TRP A 181 -12.04 12.67 -0.69
C TRP A 181 -12.61 11.84 0.46
N PRO A 182 -13.79 11.22 0.27
CA PRO A 182 -14.36 10.34 1.27
C PRO A 182 -13.57 9.03 1.33
N TYR A 183 -13.44 8.49 2.54
CA TYR A 183 -12.93 7.14 2.76
C TYR A 183 -13.82 6.35 3.71
N SER A 184 -13.81 5.05 3.53
CA SER A 184 -14.35 4.06 4.46
C SER A 184 -13.42 2.85 4.42
N VAL A 185 -12.52 2.75 5.40
CA VAL A 185 -11.53 1.67 5.49
C VAL A 185 -11.80 0.80 6.72
N ASN A 186 -11.46 -0.48 6.62
CA ASN A 186 -11.55 -1.46 7.70
C ASN A 186 -10.37 -1.33 8.69
N GLY A 187 -9.26 -0.73 8.25
CA GLY A 187 -8.02 -0.60 8.99
C GLY A 187 -7.28 -1.93 9.13
N ARG A 188 -6.44 -2.05 10.18
CA ARG A 188 -5.52 -3.18 10.38
C ARG A 188 -4.45 -3.27 9.29
N ASN A 189 -4.22 -2.18 8.55
CA ASN A 189 -3.13 -1.98 7.60
C ASN A 189 -1.87 -1.44 8.32
N ASP A 190 -1.57 -1.99 9.50
CA ASP A 190 -0.45 -1.53 10.32
C ASP A 190 0.89 -1.74 9.62
N PHE A 191 1.75 -0.72 9.66
CA PHE A 191 3.18 -0.91 9.57
C PHE A 191 3.66 -1.85 10.70
N TYR A 192 4.11 -3.07 10.33
CA TYR A 192 4.45 -4.11 11.32
C TYR A 192 5.90 -4.60 11.25
N ARG A 193 6.62 -4.28 10.18
CA ARG A 193 8.02 -4.69 10.01
C ARG A 193 8.77 -3.75 9.09
N LEU A 194 10.00 -3.42 9.46
CA LEU A 194 10.96 -2.71 8.63
C LEU A 194 12.24 -3.55 8.46
N ASP A 195 12.61 -3.84 7.23
CA ASP A 195 13.94 -4.35 6.89
C ASP A 195 14.83 -3.16 6.49
N ILE A 196 16.02 -3.10 7.08
CA ILE A 196 17.04 -2.08 6.78
C ILE A 196 18.28 -2.81 6.28
N GLU A 197 18.72 -2.50 5.07
CA GLU A 197 19.96 -3.00 4.48
C GLU A 197 20.88 -1.80 4.19
N TYR A 198 22.12 -1.80 4.66
CA TYR A 198 22.99 -0.64 4.47
C TYR A 198 24.46 -0.95 4.19
N THR A 199 25.14 0.03 3.63
CA THR A 199 26.59 0.11 3.45
C THR A 199 27.06 1.45 4.03
N GLN A 200 28.29 1.88 3.76
CA GLN A 200 28.77 3.18 4.25
C GLN A 200 28.10 4.39 3.57
N SER A 201 27.59 4.24 2.34
CA SER A 201 27.08 5.35 1.52
C SER A 201 25.67 5.11 1.00
N TYR A 202 25.00 4.04 1.44
CA TYR A 202 23.69 3.65 0.97
C TYR A 202 22.91 2.93 2.08
N THR A 203 21.63 3.24 2.21
CA THR A 203 20.66 2.49 3.03
C THR A 203 19.41 2.22 2.22
N LYS A 204 18.92 0.98 2.20
CA LYS A 204 17.59 0.60 1.69
C LYS A 204 16.68 0.31 2.87
N TYR A 205 15.50 0.90 2.80
CA TYR A 205 14.39 0.65 3.71
C TYR A 205 13.32 -0.13 2.98
N THR A 206 12.87 -1.22 3.57
CA THR A 206 11.76 -2.02 3.06
C THR A 206 10.73 -2.18 4.17
N VAL A 207 9.60 -1.53 3.99
CA VAL A 207 8.48 -1.46 4.93
C VAL A 207 7.48 -2.54 4.57
N TYR A 208 6.90 -3.21 5.57
CA TYR A 208 5.85 -4.18 5.39
C TYR A 208 4.60 -3.75 6.15
N PHE A 209 3.49 -3.78 5.43
CA PHE A 209 2.17 -3.43 5.92
C PHE A 209 1.29 -4.66 5.98
N ARG A 210 0.38 -4.71 6.95
CA ARG A 210 -0.51 -5.86 7.13
C ARG A 210 -1.51 -6.02 5.99
N ASP A 211 -1.79 -4.95 5.26
CA ASP A 211 -2.78 -4.88 4.19
C ASP A 211 -2.38 -3.86 3.09
N GLU A 212 -3.26 -3.58 2.14
CA GLU A 212 -3.22 -2.40 1.25
C GLU A 212 -4.65 -1.93 0.94
N ASP A 213 -5.20 -1.15 1.88
CA ASP A 213 -6.62 -0.79 1.86
C ASP A 213 -6.97 0.10 0.64
N HIS A 214 -8.20 0.00 0.15
CA HIS A 214 -8.82 0.98 -0.75
C HIS A 214 -9.81 1.86 0.02
N PRO A 215 -9.93 3.18 -0.27
CA PRO A 215 -10.86 4.04 0.44
C PRO A 215 -12.35 3.72 0.16
N ASP A 216 -12.65 2.89 -0.86
CA ASP A 216 -13.97 2.29 -1.08
C ASP A 216 -14.00 0.81 -0.69
N PRO A 217 -14.87 0.38 0.27
CA PRO A 217 -14.92 -0.97 0.83
C PRO A 217 -15.20 -2.11 -0.16
N LEU A 218 -15.93 -1.86 -1.25
CA LEU A 218 -16.25 -2.92 -2.22
C LEU A 218 -15.03 -3.23 -3.07
N THR A 219 -14.34 -2.17 -3.50
CA THR A 219 -13.11 -2.28 -4.26
C THR A 219 -11.99 -2.84 -3.38
N ASP A 220 -11.93 -2.44 -2.10
CA ASP A 220 -11.04 -2.98 -1.06
C ASP A 220 -11.16 -4.50 -0.95
N ALA A 221 -12.36 -4.99 -0.62
CA ALA A 221 -12.63 -6.42 -0.50
C ALA A 221 -12.35 -7.21 -1.79
N SER A 222 -12.59 -6.59 -2.96
CA SER A 222 -12.26 -7.20 -4.25
C SER A 222 -10.75 -7.32 -4.45
N TYR A 223 -10.00 -6.31 -4.02
CA TYR A 223 -8.55 -6.30 -4.15
C TYR A 223 -7.91 -7.31 -3.19
N ASP A 224 -8.37 -7.38 -1.93
CA ASP A 224 -7.95 -8.40 -0.97
C ASP A 224 -8.16 -9.81 -1.47
N ALA A 225 -9.36 -10.09 -1.99
CA ALA A 225 -9.72 -11.39 -2.53
C ALA A 225 -8.82 -11.77 -3.71
N TRP A 226 -8.49 -10.81 -4.58
CA TRP A 226 -7.49 -11.01 -5.62
C TRP A 226 -6.11 -11.33 -5.04
N ARG A 227 -5.60 -10.52 -4.09
CA ARG A 227 -4.26 -10.70 -3.52
C ARG A 227 -4.13 -12.04 -2.79
N LEU A 228 -5.13 -12.44 -2.01
CA LEU A 228 -5.20 -13.75 -1.38
C LEU A 228 -5.16 -14.86 -2.43
N ALA A 229 -6.01 -14.81 -3.44
CA ALA A 229 -6.12 -15.88 -4.42
C ALA A 229 -4.87 -16.00 -5.30
N TYR A 230 -4.25 -14.87 -5.67
CA TYR A 230 -3.11 -14.83 -6.58
C TYR A 230 -1.77 -14.95 -5.85
N TYR A 231 -1.52 -14.13 -4.83
CA TYR A 231 -0.27 -14.08 -4.07
C TYR A 231 -0.27 -14.93 -2.79
N GLY A 232 -1.43 -15.37 -2.29
CA GLY A 232 -1.54 -16.08 -1.01
C GLY A 232 -1.40 -15.18 0.22
N ARG A 233 -1.54 -13.86 0.05
CA ARG A 233 -1.36 -12.83 1.09
C ARG A 233 -2.17 -11.58 0.75
N ILE A 234 -2.52 -10.78 1.76
CA ILE A 234 -3.00 -9.39 1.59
C ILE A 234 -1.94 -8.35 1.97
N TYR A 235 -0.96 -8.74 2.79
CA TYR A 235 0.09 -7.84 3.26
C TYR A 235 0.83 -7.19 2.10
N ASP A 236 1.28 -5.96 2.30
CA ASP A 236 2.01 -5.19 1.31
C ASP A 236 3.47 -4.95 1.68
N LYS A 237 4.29 -4.57 0.69
CA LYS A 237 5.73 -4.37 0.86
C LYS A 237 6.24 -3.24 -0.04
N GLU A 238 6.80 -2.22 0.59
CA GLU A 238 7.27 -1.01 -0.09
C GLU A 238 8.73 -0.71 0.22
N SER A 239 9.50 -0.27 -0.79
CA SER A 239 10.94 -0.02 -0.62
C SER A 239 11.42 1.32 -1.18
N PHE A 240 12.24 2.02 -0.40
CA PHE A 240 12.99 3.20 -0.87
C PHE A 240 14.44 3.15 -0.41
N THR A 241 15.23 4.11 -0.91
CA THR A 241 16.68 4.13 -0.68
C THR A 241 17.15 5.51 -0.24
N VAL A 242 18.24 5.56 0.52
CA VAL A 242 18.96 6.77 0.86
C VAL A 242 20.40 6.59 0.39
N GLN A 243 20.88 7.49 -0.48
CA GLN A 243 22.22 7.45 -1.01
C GLN A 243 22.74 8.87 -1.21
N ASN A 244 23.99 9.14 -0.81
CA ASN A 244 24.61 10.46 -0.96
C ASN A 244 23.76 11.61 -0.35
N GLY A 245 23.10 11.35 0.77
CA GLY A 245 22.24 12.33 1.44
C GLY A 245 20.91 12.62 0.72
N MET A 246 20.48 11.75 -0.19
CA MET A 246 19.20 11.87 -0.89
C MET A 246 18.34 10.63 -0.67
N ILE A 247 17.09 10.83 -0.29
CA ILE A 247 16.05 9.80 -0.22
C ILE A 247 15.42 9.67 -1.61
N THR A 248 15.41 8.48 -2.19
CA THR A 248 14.77 8.19 -3.47
C THR A 248 13.58 7.24 -3.25
N PHE A 249 12.38 7.80 -3.38
CA PHE A 249 11.12 7.06 -3.45
C PHE A 249 10.94 6.59 -4.89
N GLY A 250 11.43 5.38 -5.17
CA GLY A 250 11.39 4.78 -6.52
C GLY A 250 10.08 4.05 -6.73
N ASP A 251 9.11 4.72 -7.35
CA ASP A 251 7.78 4.16 -7.61
C ASP A 251 6.99 3.81 -6.35
N ILE A 252 7.16 4.60 -5.28
CA ILE A 252 6.41 4.47 -4.01
C ILE A 252 5.98 5.84 -3.46
N TRP A 253 6.28 6.92 -4.19
CA TRP A 253 5.95 8.27 -3.73
C TRP A 253 4.44 8.49 -3.85
N SER A 254 3.81 9.09 -2.83
CA SER A 254 2.38 9.45 -2.83
C SER A 254 1.95 10.45 -3.91
N ASN A 255 2.89 10.92 -4.75
CA ASN A 255 2.64 11.84 -5.85
C ASN A 255 1.99 13.17 -5.41
N GLY A 256 2.26 13.57 -4.16
CA GLY A 256 1.67 14.75 -3.53
C GLY A 256 0.15 14.66 -3.35
N LYS A 257 -0.40 13.43 -3.34
CA LYS A 257 -1.83 13.17 -3.13
C LYS A 257 -2.10 12.93 -1.64
N THR A 258 -3.36 13.16 -1.30
CA THR A 258 -3.92 12.87 0.03
C THR A 258 -4.37 11.41 0.09
N TYR A 259 -4.60 10.95 1.31
CA TYR A 259 -4.89 9.57 1.69
C TYR A 259 -5.95 8.88 0.84
N ALA A 260 -7.10 9.51 0.62
CA ALA A 260 -8.25 8.89 -0.02
C ALA A 260 -8.30 9.16 -1.53
N TYR A 261 -7.17 9.56 -2.13
CA TYR A 261 -7.14 9.91 -3.54
C TYR A 261 -7.52 8.71 -4.43
N PRO A 262 -8.54 8.84 -5.29
CA PRO A 262 -9.21 7.70 -5.92
C PRO A 262 -8.42 6.95 -7.00
N LEU A 263 -7.24 7.45 -7.39
CA LEU A 263 -6.38 6.83 -8.39
C LEU A 263 -5.07 6.42 -7.72
N GLY A 264 -4.79 5.13 -7.63
CA GLY A 264 -3.52 4.61 -7.12
C GLY A 264 -2.41 4.96 -8.09
N VAL A 265 -1.61 5.97 -7.77
CA VAL A 265 -0.53 6.46 -8.63
C VAL A 265 0.72 6.60 -7.78
N HIS A 266 1.47 5.51 -7.67
CA HIS A 266 2.87 5.57 -7.28
C HIS A 266 3.63 6.51 -8.20
N GLY A 267 4.21 7.55 -7.62
CA GLY A 267 5.14 8.44 -8.29
C GLY A 267 6.58 8.07 -8.00
N SER A 268 7.50 8.81 -8.60
CA SER A 268 8.91 8.79 -8.19
C SER A 268 9.34 10.17 -7.74
N GLN A 269 10.05 10.25 -6.62
CA GLN A 269 10.55 11.51 -6.08
C GLN A 269 11.88 11.33 -5.37
N THR A 270 12.71 12.36 -5.41
CA THR A 270 13.92 12.45 -4.60
C THR A 270 13.82 13.63 -3.63
N ARG A 271 14.12 13.39 -2.36
CA ARG A 271 14.11 14.40 -1.28
C ARG A 271 15.47 14.44 -0.60
N PRO A 272 15.96 15.60 -0.14
CA PRO A 272 17.14 15.64 0.71
C PRO A 272 16.91 14.86 2.01
N PHE A 273 17.91 14.08 2.42
CA PHE A 273 17.95 13.48 3.76
C PHE A 273 18.56 14.48 4.74
N ALA A 274 17.94 14.63 5.91
CA ALA A 274 18.53 15.29 7.05
C ALA A 274 18.30 14.45 8.33
N PRO A 275 19.20 14.52 9.32
CA PRO A 275 18.92 13.95 10.63
C PRO A 275 17.59 14.48 11.17
N GLY A 276 16.69 13.59 11.58
CA GLY A 276 15.34 13.93 12.03
C GLY A 276 14.27 13.97 10.95
N THR A 277 14.58 13.68 9.67
CA THR A 277 13.56 13.47 8.63
C THR A 277 12.58 12.38 9.06
N ALA A 278 11.29 12.70 9.01
CA ALA A 278 10.20 11.74 9.16
C ALA A 278 9.73 11.20 7.81
N ILE A 279 9.24 9.97 7.80
CA ILE A 279 8.57 9.35 6.65
C ILE A 279 7.08 9.28 6.97
N TYR A 280 6.29 10.02 6.20
CA TYR A 280 4.83 9.98 6.26
C TYR A 280 4.33 8.89 5.32
N ILE A 281 3.47 8.04 5.86
CA ILE A 281 2.93 6.84 5.25
C ILE A 281 1.41 7.04 5.12
N SER A 282 0.90 6.75 3.93
CA SER A 282 -0.53 6.77 3.66
C SER A 282 -0.86 5.56 2.79
N ASN A 283 -0.66 4.34 3.33
CA ASN A 283 -0.58 3.07 2.60
C ASN A 283 -1.94 2.57 2.08
N VAL A 284 -2.72 3.47 1.52
CA VAL A 284 -3.99 3.19 0.87
C VAL A 284 -3.75 3.15 -0.61
N TRP A 285 -4.09 2.03 -1.22
CA TRP A 285 -4.27 1.88 -2.66
C TRP A 285 -3.11 2.40 -3.50
N ASN A 286 -1.94 1.75 -3.42
CA ASN A 286 -0.80 2.07 -4.26
C ASN A 286 -0.46 3.59 -4.17
N HIS A 287 -0.50 4.12 -2.94
CA HIS A 287 0.09 5.36 -2.46
C HIS A 287 0.88 5.00 -1.20
N ALA A 288 2.21 5.10 -1.19
CA ALA A 288 2.95 4.63 -0.03
C ALA A 288 3.46 5.76 0.87
N MET A 289 4.37 6.62 0.37
CA MET A 289 5.19 7.45 1.27
C MET A 289 5.63 8.82 0.70
N ASP A 290 5.92 9.79 1.59
CA ASP A 290 6.71 11.00 1.31
C ASP A 290 7.41 11.46 2.60
N THR A 291 8.30 12.45 2.51
CA THR A 291 8.81 13.22 3.65
C THR A 291 7.92 14.41 4.00
N LEU A 292 6.83 14.63 3.26
CA LEU A 292 5.88 15.71 3.48
C LEU A 292 4.55 15.15 3.92
N ASP A 293 4.02 15.71 5.00
CA ASP A 293 2.67 15.41 5.44
C ASP A 293 1.64 16.11 4.53
N THR A 294 0.98 15.30 3.71
CA THR A 294 -0.16 15.70 2.85
C THR A 294 -1.52 15.51 3.54
N ASN A 295 -1.56 14.93 4.74
CA ASN A 295 -2.76 14.52 5.47
C ASN A 295 -2.80 15.12 6.88
N ARG A 296 -2.37 16.38 7.00
CA ARG A 296 -2.11 17.08 8.28
C ARG A 296 -3.32 17.19 9.19
N SER A 297 -4.53 17.17 8.63
CA SER A 297 -5.74 17.24 9.46
C SER A 297 -6.18 15.87 9.99
N MET A 298 -5.60 14.79 9.47
CA MET A 298 -5.93 13.43 9.85
C MET A 298 -5.18 13.03 11.13
N ALA A 299 -5.80 12.18 11.96
CA ALA A 299 -5.11 11.61 13.12
C ALA A 299 -3.99 10.67 12.65
N GLU A 300 -2.90 10.60 13.41
CA GLU A 300 -1.69 9.84 13.04
C GLU A 300 -1.26 8.87 14.14
N THR A 301 -0.63 7.79 13.75
CA THR A 301 0.14 6.90 14.62
C THR A 301 1.63 7.18 14.37
N TRP A 302 2.46 7.07 15.41
CA TRP A 302 3.87 7.46 15.35
C TRP A 302 4.76 6.29 15.76
N TRP A 303 5.73 5.97 14.94
CA TRP A 303 6.69 4.91 15.19
C TRP A 303 8.08 5.51 15.31
N TRP A 304 8.73 5.21 16.42
CA TRP A 304 10.12 5.58 16.65
C TRP A 304 11.03 4.35 16.52
N ILE A 305 11.99 4.44 15.60
CA ILE A 305 13.00 3.41 15.36
C ILE A 305 14.37 3.99 15.72
N ASN A 306 15.08 3.34 16.63
CA ASN A 306 16.36 3.83 17.15
C ASN A 306 17.54 3.28 16.37
#